data_AF-A0A7Y3EDP6-F1
#
_entry.id   AF-A0A7Y3EDP6-F1
#
_cell.length_a   1.000
_cell.length_b   1.000
_cell.length_c   1.000
_cell.angle_alpha   90.00
_cell.angle_beta   90.00
_cell.angle_gamma   90.00
#
_symmetry.space_group_name_H-M   'P 1'
#
loop_
_entity.id
_entity.type
_entity.pdbx_description
1 polymer ?
#
loop_
_entity_poly.entity_id
_entity_poly.type
_entity_poly.pdbx_seq_one_letter_code
_entity_poly.pdbx_strand_id
1 'polypeptide(L)'
;RILTTGQSPLWREDLMSNAGIPVIGLGERNAEHADLPVQWMPHIQVADVAASARRALALGGRELMHGKDDGGRSQWAVLVDPNGAAFGIIPVVGSEAPTPIRNEASSETVGRIAGLDLTVSEASVTRDFYRDVVGWSVQDVEMEDAGERYADYALCTPDGTAVAGICHARAVNRAIPPVWLIRLPVGDLGESLRLVQKGGGEVVRARKGTGGEYVHAVIRDPVGACLALVRPGLRAQGSLQSRL
;
A
#
# COMPACT_ATOMS: atom_id res chain seq x y z
N ARG A 1 -11.41 -15.05 -4.36
CA ARG A 1 -11.11 -16.43 -3.87
C ARG A 1 -9.88 -16.51 -2.96
N ILE A 2 -8.90 -15.60 -3.07
CA ILE A 2 -7.74 -15.56 -2.15
C ILE A 2 -8.18 -15.24 -0.71
N LEU A 3 -9.23 -14.43 -0.56
CA LEU A 3 -9.68 -13.90 0.72
C LEU A 3 -10.79 -14.74 1.38
N THR A 4 -11.05 -15.93 0.82
CA THR A 4 -11.98 -16.92 1.39
C THR A 4 -11.25 -18.03 2.15
N THR A 5 -9.92 -17.95 2.29
CA THR A 5 -9.12 -18.92 3.05
C THR A 5 -9.17 -18.58 4.55
N GLY A 6 -9.94 -19.36 5.32
CA GLY A 6 -10.17 -19.17 6.76
C GLY A 6 -11.51 -19.78 7.19
N GLN A 7 -11.75 -19.95 8.49
CA GLN A 7 -13.01 -20.58 8.99
C GLN A 7 -14.27 -19.73 8.73
N SER A 8 -14.09 -18.45 8.38
CA SER A 8 -15.16 -17.53 8.01
C SER A 8 -14.71 -16.75 6.76
N PRO A 9 -15.26 -16.98 5.55
CA PRO A 9 -14.87 -16.20 4.38
C PRO A 9 -15.26 -14.72 4.58
N LEU A 10 -14.26 -13.83 4.62
CA LEU A 10 -14.42 -12.45 5.09
C LEU A 10 -14.80 -11.45 3.98
N TRP A 11 -15.29 -11.95 2.83
CA TRP A 11 -15.52 -11.18 1.61
C TRP A 11 -16.91 -11.41 1.03
N ARG A 12 -17.51 -10.32 0.56
CA ARG A 12 -18.75 -10.32 -0.22
C ARG A 12 -18.44 -9.91 -1.66
N GLU A 13 -19.31 -10.28 -2.61
CA GLU A 13 -19.16 -9.94 -4.03
C GLU A 13 -19.35 -8.44 -4.33
N ASP A 14 -19.71 -7.63 -3.32
CA ASP A 14 -20.04 -6.20 -3.42
C ASP A 14 -18.90 -5.27 -2.96
N LEU A 15 -17.64 -5.75 -2.94
CA LEU A 15 -16.45 -5.00 -2.53
C LEU A 15 -16.40 -4.58 -1.05
N MET A 16 -17.29 -5.14 -0.23
CA MET A 16 -17.29 -4.96 1.22
C MET A 16 -16.54 -6.11 1.91
N SER A 17 -15.95 -5.80 3.07
CA SER A 17 -15.60 -6.84 4.04
C SER A 17 -16.85 -7.53 4.57
N ASN A 18 -16.69 -8.68 5.22
CA ASN A 18 -17.77 -9.37 5.95
C ASN A 18 -18.39 -8.55 7.10
N ALA A 19 -17.79 -7.41 7.46
CA ALA A 19 -18.33 -6.44 8.39
C ALA A 19 -19.11 -5.29 7.71
N GLY A 20 -19.31 -5.33 6.39
CA GLY A 20 -20.03 -4.29 5.64
C GLY A 20 -19.24 -2.98 5.45
N ILE A 21 -17.93 -3.00 5.71
CA ILE A 21 -17.05 -1.84 5.54
C ILE A 21 -16.44 -1.88 4.13
N PRO A 22 -16.49 -0.78 3.35
CA PRO A 22 -15.79 -0.69 2.06
C PRO A 22 -14.29 -0.87 2.29
N VAL A 23 -13.67 -1.86 1.63
CA VAL A 23 -12.24 -2.14 1.81
C VAL A 23 -11.42 -1.57 0.65
N ILE A 24 -11.91 -1.73 -0.59
CA ILE A 24 -11.26 -1.28 -1.83
C ILE A 24 -12.31 -1.03 -2.93
N GLY A 25 -12.04 -0.09 -3.84
CA GLY A 25 -12.82 0.10 -5.07
C GLY A 25 -12.18 -0.67 -6.24
N LEU A 26 -13.00 -1.37 -7.02
CA LEU A 26 -12.64 -1.92 -8.33
C LEU A 26 -13.59 -1.29 -9.37
N GLY A 27 -13.03 -0.76 -10.45
CA GLY A 27 -13.80 -0.15 -11.53
C GLY A 27 -13.35 -0.69 -12.88
N GLU A 28 -14.28 -0.79 -13.83
CA GLU A 28 -13.94 -1.11 -15.22
C GLU A 28 -13.14 0.03 -15.85
N ARG A 29 -12.10 -0.32 -16.61
CA ARG A 29 -11.34 0.68 -17.37
C ARG A 29 -12.21 1.18 -18.52
N ASN A 30 -12.51 2.47 -18.50
CA ASN A 30 -13.24 3.16 -19.57
C ASN A 30 -12.32 4.20 -20.27
N ALA A 31 -12.85 4.92 -21.25
CA ALA A 31 -12.08 5.91 -22.01
C ALA A 31 -11.56 7.06 -21.13
N GLU A 32 -12.30 7.46 -20.10
CA GLU A 32 -11.92 8.52 -19.15
C GLU A 32 -10.68 8.11 -18.31
N HIS A 33 -10.58 6.83 -17.96
CA HIS A 33 -9.49 6.29 -17.15
C HIS A 33 -8.44 5.54 -17.99
N ALA A 34 -8.45 5.73 -19.31
CA ALA A 34 -7.63 4.96 -20.25
C ALA A 34 -6.13 5.18 -20.06
N ASP A 35 -5.71 6.30 -19.47
CA ASP A 35 -4.30 6.62 -19.24
C ASP A 35 -3.83 6.28 -17.81
N LEU A 36 -4.73 5.83 -16.94
CA LEU A 36 -4.35 5.40 -15.60
C LEU A 36 -3.58 4.08 -15.63
N PRO A 37 -2.50 3.95 -14.85
CA PRO A 37 -1.77 2.69 -14.75
C PRO A 37 -2.60 1.63 -14.02
N VAL A 38 -2.40 0.37 -14.41
CA VAL A 38 -3.01 -0.77 -13.69
C VAL A 38 -2.23 -1.02 -12.41
N GLN A 39 -2.71 -0.46 -11.31
CA GLN A 39 -2.16 -0.67 -9.97
C GLN A 39 -3.21 -0.42 -8.88
N TRP A 40 -2.95 -0.95 -7.69
CA TRP A 40 -3.66 -0.47 -6.49
C TRP A 40 -3.20 0.96 -6.19
N MET A 41 -4.15 1.88 -6.10
CA MET A 41 -3.85 3.31 -5.97
C MET A 41 -4.41 3.85 -4.64
N PRO A 42 -3.55 4.11 -3.64
CA PRO A 42 -4.00 4.73 -2.41
C PRO A 42 -4.46 6.16 -2.68
N HIS A 43 -5.55 6.57 -2.04
CA HIS A 43 -5.96 7.97 -1.97
C HIS A 43 -5.55 8.52 -0.61
N ILE A 44 -4.68 9.52 -0.63
CA ILE A 44 -4.05 10.09 0.54
C ILE A 44 -4.74 11.43 0.85
N GLN A 45 -5.14 11.61 2.11
CA GLN A 45 -5.71 12.89 2.54
C GLN A 45 -4.61 13.94 2.71
N VAL A 46 -4.85 15.12 2.15
CA VAL A 46 -3.96 16.28 2.24
C VAL A 46 -4.74 17.51 2.66
N ALA A 47 -4.07 18.44 3.34
CA ALA A 47 -4.70 19.68 3.81
C ALA A 47 -5.11 20.61 2.65
N ASP A 48 -4.35 20.60 1.54
CA ASP A 48 -4.63 21.37 0.34
C ASP A 48 -4.22 20.57 -0.90
N VAL A 49 -5.21 20.15 -1.69
CA VAL A 49 -5.03 19.37 -2.92
C VAL A 49 -4.24 20.16 -3.96
N ALA A 50 -4.55 21.45 -4.13
CA ALA A 50 -3.91 22.28 -5.15
C ALA A 50 -2.43 22.52 -4.82
N ALA A 51 -2.11 22.79 -3.56
CA ALA A 51 -0.73 22.95 -3.11
C ALA A 51 0.06 21.65 -3.24
N SER A 52 -0.52 20.52 -2.83
CA SER A 52 0.11 19.20 -2.92
C SER A 52 0.38 18.79 -4.37
N ALA A 53 -0.59 18.99 -5.28
CA ALA A 53 -0.40 18.74 -6.71
C ALA A 53 0.73 19.60 -7.31
N ARG A 54 0.75 20.91 -7.02
CA ARG A 54 1.85 21.79 -7.47
C ARG A 54 3.21 21.33 -6.93
N ARG A 55 3.26 20.91 -5.66
CA ARG A 55 4.50 20.42 -5.05
C ARG A 55 4.98 19.13 -5.70
N ALA A 56 4.07 18.20 -5.99
CA ALA A 56 4.40 16.95 -6.68
C ALA A 56 5.01 17.22 -8.06
N LEU A 57 4.40 18.13 -8.85
CA LEU A 57 4.94 18.54 -10.16
C LEU A 57 6.33 19.19 -10.03
N ALA A 58 6.52 20.07 -9.05
CA ALA A 58 7.81 20.73 -8.82
C ALA A 58 8.93 19.76 -8.42
N LEU A 59 8.59 18.59 -7.86
CA LEU A 59 9.53 17.54 -7.46
C LEU A 59 9.68 16.43 -8.52
N GLY A 60 9.21 16.66 -9.75
CA GLY A 60 9.37 15.73 -10.86
C GLY A 60 8.28 14.66 -10.98
N GLY A 61 7.21 14.77 -10.18
CA GLY A 61 5.99 14.00 -10.39
C GLY A 61 5.20 14.49 -11.60
N ARG A 62 4.16 13.74 -11.96
CA ARG A 62 3.22 14.09 -13.04
C ARG A 62 1.78 14.06 -12.55
N GLU A 63 0.95 14.91 -13.12
CA GLU A 63 -0.50 14.88 -12.93
C GLU A 63 -1.13 14.07 -14.06
N LEU A 64 -1.95 13.08 -13.72
CA LEU A 64 -2.71 12.28 -14.70
C LEU A 64 -4.15 12.80 -14.83
N MET A 65 -4.77 13.12 -13.70
CA MET A 65 -6.15 13.60 -13.64
C MET A 65 -6.29 14.60 -12.51
N HIS A 66 -7.17 15.59 -12.68
CA HIS A 66 -7.40 16.62 -11.67
C HIS A 66 -8.87 17.04 -11.67
N GLY A 67 -9.59 16.62 -10.65
CA GLY A 67 -10.97 17.05 -10.42
C GLY A 67 -10.99 18.44 -9.79
N LYS A 68 -11.64 19.38 -10.47
CA LYS A 68 -11.89 20.74 -9.97
C LYS A 68 -13.39 21.01 -9.97
N ASP A 69 -13.86 21.84 -9.05
CA ASP A 69 -15.23 22.34 -9.08
C ASP A 69 -15.42 23.45 -10.13
N ASP A 70 -16.66 23.92 -10.31
CA ASP A 70 -17.00 24.99 -11.26
C ASP A 70 -16.25 26.30 -10.99
N GLY A 71 -15.77 26.51 -9.76
CA GLY A 71 -14.95 27.64 -9.35
C GLY A 71 -13.45 27.43 -9.58
N GLY A 72 -13.05 26.29 -10.15
CA GLY A 72 -11.65 25.93 -10.40
C GLY A 72 -10.87 25.46 -9.17
N ARG A 73 -11.53 25.21 -8.03
CA ARG A 73 -10.87 24.71 -6.82
C ARG A 73 -10.65 23.21 -6.91
N SER A 74 -9.42 22.78 -6.61
CA SER A 74 -9.02 21.38 -6.58
C SER A 74 -9.80 20.56 -5.56
N GLN A 75 -10.49 19.52 -6.04
CA GLN A 75 -11.27 18.56 -5.23
C GLN A 75 -10.50 17.26 -5.02
N TRP A 76 -9.72 16.83 -6.01
CA TRP A 76 -8.85 15.66 -5.95
C TRP A 76 -7.87 15.69 -7.12
N ALA A 77 -6.78 14.93 -7.03
CA ALA A 77 -5.90 14.70 -8.16
C ALA A 77 -5.36 13.26 -8.14
N VAL A 78 -5.10 12.70 -9.31
CA VAL A 78 -4.31 11.48 -9.48
C VAL A 78 -2.95 11.88 -10.01
N LEU A 79 -1.92 11.49 -9.27
CA LEU A 79 -0.53 11.86 -9.50
C LEU A 79 0.33 10.61 -9.69
N VAL A 80 1.49 10.80 -10.30
CA VAL A 80 2.54 9.79 -10.42
C VAL A 80 3.82 10.37 -9.86
N ASP A 81 4.48 9.63 -8.97
CA ASP A 81 5.77 10.01 -8.43
C ASP A 81 6.92 9.80 -9.45
N PRO A 82 8.15 10.29 -9.18
CA PRO A 82 9.27 10.14 -10.11
C PRO A 82 9.66 8.69 -10.44
N ASN A 83 9.23 7.71 -9.65
CA ASN A 83 9.50 6.29 -9.87
C ASN A 83 8.37 5.59 -10.66
N GLY A 84 7.26 6.29 -10.95
CA GLY A 84 6.13 5.74 -11.69
C GLY A 84 4.98 5.20 -10.82
N ALA A 85 5.07 5.30 -9.49
CA ALA A 85 3.98 4.87 -8.62
C ALA A 85 2.85 5.90 -8.64
N ALA A 86 1.61 5.45 -8.87
CA ALA A 86 0.46 6.35 -8.93
C ALA A 86 -0.26 6.39 -7.57
N PHE A 87 -0.72 7.58 -7.20
CA PHE A 87 -1.46 7.82 -5.97
C PHE A 87 -2.49 8.93 -6.17
N GLY A 88 -3.60 8.85 -5.47
CA GLY A 88 -4.59 9.91 -5.40
C GLY A 88 -4.32 10.83 -4.22
N ILE A 89 -4.68 12.10 -4.36
CA ILE A 89 -4.79 13.04 -3.24
C ILE A 89 -6.23 13.57 -3.16
N ILE A 90 -6.75 13.63 -1.94
CA ILE A 90 -8.10 14.11 -1.62
C ILE A 90 -8.00 15.05 -0.41
N PRO A 91 -8.95 15.99 -0.22
CA PRO A 91 -8.92 16.84 0.97
C PRO A 91 -9.11 16.01 2.24
N VAL A 92 -8.56 16.49 3.35
CA VAL A 92 -8.98 16.01 4.68
C VAL A 92 -10.49 16.27 4.82
N VAL A 93 -11.27 15.21 4.95
CA VAL A 93 -12.70 15.31 5.21
C VAL A 93 -12.87 15.46 6.73
N GLY A 94 -13.61 16.47 7.16
CA GLY A 94 -13.98 16.65 8.57
C GLY A 94 -14.66 15.38 9.11
N SER A 95 -14.33 15.02 10.35
CA SER A 95 -14.82 13.82 11.04
C SER A 95 -16.33 13.88 11.31
N GLU A 96 -17.16 13.59 10.30
CA GLU A 96 -18.56 13.18 10.47
C GLU A 96 -18.79 11.71 10.10
N ALA A 97 -17.76 11.01 9.62
CA ALA A 97 -17.82 9.57 9.46
C ALA A 97 -17.77 8.90 10.84
N PRO A 98 -18.69 7.98 11.17
CA PRO A 98 -18.56 7.18 12.37
C PRO A 98 -17.20 6.49 12.34
N THR A 99 -16.41 6.67 13.40
CA THR A 99 -15.21 5.89 13.61
C THR A 99 -15.60 4.42 13.49
N PRO A 100 -15.05 3.66 12.52
CA PRO A 100 -15.36 2.24 12.44
C PRO A 100 -15.00 1.64 13.78
N ILE A 101 -15.94 0.92 14.39
CA ILE A 101 -15.76 0.28 15.70
C ILE A 101 -14.44 -0.49 15.65
N ARG A 102 -13.40 0.07 16.26
CA ARG A 102 -12.11 -0.58 16.43
C ARG A 102 -12.35 -1.57 17.54
N ASN A 103 -12.73 -2.79 17.17
CA ASN A 103 -12.81 -3.86 18.14
C ASN A 103 -11.36 -4.22 18.50
N GLU A 104 -10.84 -3.61 19.57
CA GLU A 104 -9.49 -3.83 20.09
C GLU A 104 -9.28 -5.28 20.58
N ALA A 105 -10.36 -6.08 20.59
CA ALA A 105 -10.40 -7.45 21.08
C ALA A 105 -10.57 -8.54 20.01
N SER A 106 -10.45 -8.26 18.69
CA SER A 106 -10.42 -9.33 17.69
C SER A 106 -9.03 -9.53 17.09
N SER A 107 -8.43 -10.68 17.41
CA SER A 107 -7.22 -11.27 16.81
C SER A 107 -7.29 -11.48 15.28
N GLU A 108 -8.35 -11.05 14.60
CA GLU A 108 -8.60 -11.33 13.19
C GLU A 108 -8.38 -10.08 12.33
N THR A 109 -7.12 -9.84 11.99
CA THR A 109 -6.67 -8.81 11.03
C THR A 109 -6.80 -9.24 9.56
N VAL A 110 -7.29 -10.47 9.33
CA VAL A 110 -7.46 -11.07 7.99
C VAL A 110 -8.45 -10.24 7.16
N GLY A 111 -8.12 -10.03 5.88
CA GLY A 111 -9.02 -9.40 4.92
C GLY A 111 -9.16 -7.87 5.04
N ARG A 112 -8.41 -7.22 5.94
CA ARG A 112 -8.31 -5.76 6.06
C ARG A 112 -7.00 -5.25 5.46
N ILE A 113 -6.98 -4.03 4.92
CA ILE A 113 -5.72 -3.39 4.54
C ILE A 113 -4.94 -3.09 5.82
N ALA A 114 -3.77 -3.71 5.96
CA ALA A 114 -2.90 -3.60 7.13
C ALA A 114 -1.77 -2.58 6.95
N GLY A 115 -1.66 -1.98 5.77
CA GLY A 115 -0.72 -0.91 5.47
C GLY A 115 -0.42 -0.81 3.98
N LEU A 116 0.45 0.14 3.66
CA LEU A 116 0.94 0.43 2.32
C LEU A 116 2.45 0.36 2.31
N ASP A 117 3.05 -0.22 1.28
CA ASP A 117 4.49 -0.17 1.06
C ASP A 117 4.80 0.18 -0.39
N LEU A 118 5.85 0.97 -0.61
CA LEU A 118 6.38 1.29 -1.92
C LEU A 118 7.87 0.93 -1.96
N THR A 119 8.27 0.12 -2.94
CA THR A 119 9.67 -0.28 -3.13
C THR A 119 10.26 0.42 -4.34
N VAL A 120 11.39 1.10 -4.16
CA VAL A 120 12.01 1.97 -5.19
C VAL A 120 13.53 1.88 -5.12
N SER A 121 14.25 2.27 -6.18
CA SER A 121 15.72 2.25 -6.16
C SER A 121 16.29 3.19 -5.09
N GLU A 122 15.81 4.43 -5.06
CA GLU A 122 16.25 5.49 -4.15
C GLU A 122 15.12 5.87 -3.17
N ALA A 123 15.03 5.12 -2.07
CA ALA A 123 13.99 5.30 -1.06
C ALA A 123 14.09 6.65 -0.35
N SER A 124 15.30 7.19 -0.15
CA SER A 124 15.51 8.49 0.51
C SER A 124 14.91 9.65 -0.28
N VAL A 125 15.10 9.66 -1.60
CA VAL A 125 14.51 10.66 -2.51
C VAL A 125 12.99 10.55 -2.53
N THR A 126 12.48 9.31 -2.57
CA THR A 126 11.04 9.03 -2.61
C THR A 126 10.36 9.38 -1.29
N ARG A 127 11.01 9.11 -0.16
CA ARG A 127 10.61 9.57 1.17
C ARG A 127 10.47 11.08 1.20
N ASP A 128 11.49 11.81 0.72
CA ASP A 128 11.45 13.28 0.72
C ASP A 128 10.33 13.82 -0.18
N PHE A 129 10.06 13.17 -1.31
CA PHE A 129 8.90 13.47 -2.16
C PHE A 129 7.59 13.37 -1.38
N TYR A 130 7.30 12.23 -0.73
CA TYR A 130 6.03 12.07 -0.01
C TYR A 130 5.94 12.92 1.25
N ARG A 131 7.06 13.15 1.97
CA ARG A 131 7.09 14.13 3.07
C ARG A 131 6.65 15.50 2.60
N ASP A 132 7.18 15.97 1.49
CA ASP A 132 6.95 17.32 1.02
C ASP A 132 5.59 17.49 0.32
N VAL A 133 5.08 16.44 -0.34
CA VAL A 133 3.78 16.45 -1.04
C VAL A 133 2.62 16.23 -0.08
N VAL A 134 2.76 15.31 0.89
CA VAL A 134 1.66 14.89 1.79
C VAL A 134 1.76 15.56 3.16
N GLY A 135 2.97 15.85 3.63
CA GLY A 135 3.21 16.36 4.99
C GLY A 135 3.41 15.28 6.05
N TRP A 136 3.64 14.02 5.65
CA TRP A 136 3.97 12.95 6.60
C TRP A 136 5.35 13.15 7.23
N SER A 137 5.48 12.78 8.49
CA SER A 137 6.78 12.67 9.15
C SER A 137 7.47 11.35 8.78
N VAL A 138 8.76 11.24 9.07
CA VAL A 138 9.58 10.07 8.71
C VAL A 138 10.21 9.50 9.97
N GLN A 139 10.18 8.17 10.08
CA GLN A 139 11.04 7.42 10.98
C GLN A 139 11.93 6.47 10.18
N ASP A 140 13.22 6.46 10.51
CA ASP A 140 14.17 5.53 9.92
C ASP A 140 13.92 4.12 10.45
N VAL A 141 13.98 3.16 9.55
CA VAL A 141 13.97 1.73 9.85
C VAL A 141 15.34 1.21 9.48
N GLU A 142 16.16 0.89 10.48
CA GLU A 142 17.50 0.36 10.25
C GLU A 142 17.43 -0.98 9.51
N MET A 143 18.24 -1.09 8.46
CA MET A 143 18.33 -2.26 7.60
C MET A 143 19.79 -2.65 7.37
N GLU A 144 20.02 -3.90 7.00
CA GLU A 144 21.34 -4.42 6.62
C GLU A 144 21.22 -5.30 5.37
N ASP A 145 22.11 -5.11 4.41
CA ASP A 145 22.25 -5.97 3.23
C ASP A 145 23.75 -6.20 2.98
N ALA A 146 24.15 -7.47 2.88
CA ALA A 146 25.55 -7.87 2.67
C ALA A 146 26.57 -7.18 3.62
N GLY A 147 26.17 -6.88 4.87
CA GLY A 147 27.01 -6.21 5.87
C GLY A 147 27.06 -4.68 5.75
N GLU A 148 26.35 -4.08 4.80
CA GLU A 148 26.16 -2.63 4.69
C GLU A 148 24.86 -2.21 5.38
N ARG A 149 24.96 -1.26 6.32
CA ARG A 149 23.79 -0.67 6.98
C ARG A 149 23.21 0.45 6.14
N TYR A 150 21.89 0.46 6.02
CA TYR A 150 21.12 1.52 5.37
C TYR A 150 19.80 1.72 6.13
N ALA A 151 18.97 2.65 5.67
CA ALA A 151 17.65 2.88 6.23
C ALA A 151 16.57 2.73 5.15
N ASP A 152 15.54 1.96 5.47
CA ASP A 152 14.21 2.15 4.88
C ASP A 152 13.43 3.16 5.75
N TYR A 153 12.21 3.50 5.35
CA TYR A 153 11.48 4.61 5.99
C TYR A 153 10.04 4.24 6.29
N ALA A 154 9.60 4.50 7.53
CA ALA A 154 8.19 4.57 7.86
C ALA A 154 7.72 6.02 7.71
N LEU A 155 6.65 6.22 6.95
CA LEU A 155 5.94 7.49 6.84
C LEU A 155 4.83 7.50 7.89
N CYS A 156 4.83 8.55 8.71
CA CYS A 156 3.97 8.64 9.89
C CYS A 156 3.07 9.88 9.82
N THR A 157 1.84 9.75 10.31
CA THR A 157 0.95 10.88 10.56
C THR A 157 1.51 11.79 11.66
N PRO A 158 0.98 13.03 11.83
CA PRO A 158 1.49 13.97 12.84
C PRO A 158 1.46 13.46 14.28
N ASP A 159 0.59 12.50 14.60
CA ASP A 159 0.50 11.83 15.90
C ASP A 159 1.55 10.71 16.09
N GLY A 160 2.41 10.47 15.10
CA GLY A 160 3.46 9.46 15.12
C GLY A 160 3.03 8.06 14.66
N THR A 161 1.78 7.88 14.23
CA THR A 161 1.30 6.57 13.73
C THR A 161 1.89 6.28 12.35
N ALA A 162 2.58 5.15 12.20
CA ALA A 162 3.09 4.70 10.90
C ALA A 162 1.95 4.26 9.97
N VAL A 163 1.88 4.84 8.77
CA VAL A 163 0.80 4.60 7.79
C VAL A 163 1.29 4.02 6.47
N ALA A 164 2.56 4.21 6.13
CA ALA A 164 3.17 3.67 4.93
C ALA A 164 4.66 3.37 5.11
N GLY A 165 5.20 2.44 4.32
CA GLY A 165 6.63 2.17 4.21
C GLY A 165 7.20 2.57 2.85
N ILE A 166 8.40 3.14 2.82
CA ILE A 166 9.21 3.32 1.62
C ILE A 166 10.47 2.48 1.78
N CYS A 167 10.63 1.48 0.91
CA CYS A 167 11.72 0.52 0.94
C CYS A 167 12.66 0.70 -0.25
N HIS A 168 13.94 0.49 -0.02
CA HIS A 168 14.90 0.32 -1.11
C HIS A 168 14.65 -1.01 -1.84
N ALA A 169 14.79 -1.01 -3.17
CA ALA A 169 14.80 -2.17 -4.05
C ALA A 169 16.14 -2.93 -3.95
N ARG A 170 16.54 -3.28 -2.71
CA ARG A 170 17.77 -3.98 -2.34
C ARG A 170 17.45 -5.38 -1.83
N ALA A 171 18.46 -6.24 -1.71
CA ALA A 171 18.33 -7.60 -1.19
C ALA A 171 17.07 -8.35 -1.73
N VAL A 172 16.21 -8.77 -0.80
CA VAL A 172 14.97 -9.49 -1.01
C VAL A 172 13.89 -8.70 -1.75
N ASN A 173 14.04 -7.37 -1.86
CA ASN A 173 13.08 -6.45 -2.47
C ASN A 173 13.42 -6.08 -3.92
N ARG A 174 14.59 -6.50 -4.47
CA ARG A 174 15.06 -6.10 -5.81
C ARG A 174 14.08 -6.39 -6.96
N ALA A 175 13.27 -7.44 -6.84
CA ALA A 175 12.32 -7.86 -7.87
C ALA A 175 10.92 -7.22 -7.72
N ILE A 176 10.71 -6.41 -6.67
CA ILE A 176 9.41 -5.78 -6.41
C ILE A 176 9.28 -4.53 -7.32
N PRO A 177 8.19 -4.40 -8.09
CA PRO A 177 7.98 -3.23 -8.95
C PRO A 177 7.70 -1.95 -8.15
N PRO A 178 8.02 -0.76 -8.68
CA PRO A 178 7.79 0.52 -8.03
C PRO A 178 6.32 0.96 -8.15
N VAL A 179 5.44 0.20 -7.49
CA VAL A 179 4.01 0.50 -7.36
C VAL A 179 3.62 0.43 -5.89
N TRP A 180 2.56 1.15 -5.52
CA TRP A 180 2.01 1.03 -4.16
C TRP A 180 1.44 -0.38 -3.95
N LEU A 181 1.98 -1.09 -2.96
CA LEU A 181 1.48 -2.38 -2.53
C LEU A 181 0.55 -2.19 -1.34
N ILE A 182 -0.69 -2.65 -1.47
CA ILE A 182 -1.53 -2.89 -0.29
C ILE A 182 -1.04 -4.15 0.42
N ARG A 183 -0.85 -4.07 1.74
CA ARG A 183 -0.62 -5.25 2.59
C ARG A 183 -1.94 -5.82 3.07
N LEU A 184 -2.19 -7.07 2.72
CA LEU A 184 -3.44 -7.76 3.00
C LEU A 184 -3.16 -9.04 3.80
N PRO A 185 -3.50 -9.08 5.09
CA PRO A 185 -3.35 -10.29 5.88
C PRO A 185 -4.33 -11.37 5.42
N VAL A 186 -3.84 -12.60 5.26
CA VAL A 186 -4.61 -13.76 4.80
C VAL A 186 -4.53 -14.90 5.81
N GLY A 187 -5.60 -15.68 5.98
CA GLY A 187 -5.64 -16.76 6.97
C GLY A 187 -4.58 -17.82 6.72
N ASP A 188 -4.54 -18.38 5.51
CA ASP A 188 -3.52 -19.33 5.07
C ASP A 188 -2.79 -18.78 3.84
N LEU A 189 -1.55 -18.34 4.04
CA LEU A 189 -0.74 -17.77 2.98
C LEU A 189 -0.29 -18.82 1.96
N GLY A 190 -0.04 -20.06 2.37
CA GLY A 190 0.36 -21.13 1.44
C GLY A 190 -0.78 -21.48 0.48
N GLU A 191 -1.98 -21.68 1.01
CA GLU A 191 -3.19 -21.93 0.21
C GLU A 191 -3.55 -20.72 -0.66
N SER A 192 -3.41 -19.51 -0.12
CA SER A 192 -3.61 -18.27 -0.88
C SER A 192 -2.72 -18.22 -2.12
N LEU A 193 -1.43 -18.53 -2.00
CA LEU A 193 -0.49 -18.55 -3.13
C LEU A 193 -0.83 -19.64 -4.15
N ARG A 194 -1.28 -20.81 -3.71
CA ARG A 194 -1.77 -21.86 -4.61
C ARG A 194 -3.00 -21.39 -5.40
N LEU A 195 -3.92 -20.67 -4.76
CA LEU A 195 -5.11 -20.11 -5.39
C LEU A 195 -4.80 -18.96 -6.35
N VAL A 196 -3.79 -18.13 -6.05
CA VAL A 196 -3.26 -17.10 -6.96
C VAL A 196 -2.84 -17.75 -8.28
N GLN A 197 -1.98 -18.78 -8.20
CA GLN A 197 -1.48 -19.49 -9.39
C GLN A 197 -2.60 -20.19 -10.15
N LYS A 198 -3.52 -20.86 -9.45
CA LYS A 198 -4.69 -21.50 -10.06
C LYS A 198 -5.61 -20.49 -10.76
N GLY A 199 -5.65 -19.25 -10.26
CA GLY A 199 -6.43 -18.15 -10.83
C GLY A 199 -5.73 -17.40 -11.98
N GLY A 200 -4.54 -17.83 -12.41
CA GLY A 200 -3.77 -17.18 -13.47
C GLY A 200 -2.91 -16.00 -13.00
N GLY A 201 -2.81 -15.79 -11.68
CA GLY A 201 -1.88 -14.83 -11.11
C GLY A 201 -0.48 -15.41 -10.90
N GLU A 202 0.48 -14.55 -10.59
CA GLU A 202 1.89 -14.88 -10.41
C GLU A 202 2.33 -14.57 -8.97
N VAL A 203 3.23 -15.39 -8.43
CA VAL A 203 3.96 -15.09 -7.20
C VAL A 203 5.27 -14.40 -7.57
N VAL A 204 5.28 -13.07 -7.53
CA VAL A 204 6.47 -12.23 -7.84
C VAL A 204 7.57 -12.50 -6.83
N ARG A 205 7.20 -12.61 -5.54
CA ARG A 205 8.14 -12.91 -4.46
C ARG A 205 7.42 -13.59 -3.32
N ALA A 206 8.06 -14.56 -2.68
CA ALA A 206 7.59 -15.14 -1.43
C ALA A 206 8.73 -15.33 -0.43
N ARG A 207 8.50 -14.93 0.82
CA ARG A 207 9.42 -15.09 1.94
C ARG A 207 8.86 -16.10 2.92
N LYS A 208 9.72 -17.02 3.33
CA LYS A 208 9.44 -17.97 4.40
C LYS A 208 10.00 -17.47 5.72
N GLY A 209 9.33 -17.82 6.81
CA GLY A 209 9.83 -17.66 8.17
C GLY A 209 10.88 -18.72 8.49
N THR A 210 11.38 -18.70 9.71
CA THR A 210 12.39 -19.65 10.21
C THR A 210 11.86 -21.08 10.26
N GLY A 211 10.56 -21.28 10.44
CA GLY A 211 9.91 -22.59 10.41
C GLY A 211 9.59 -23.10 8.99
N GLY A 212 10.04 -22.41 7.93
CA GLY A 212 9.83 -22.80 6.54
C GLY A 212 8.45 -22.45 5.97
N GLU A 213 7.61 -21.81 6.76
CA GLU A 213 6.25 -21.42 6.40
C GLU A 213 6.22 -20.03 5.75
N TYR A 214 5.28 -19.76 4.84
CA TYR A 214 5.19 -18.43 4.23
C TYR A 214 4.71 -17.38 5.23
N VAL A 215 5.37 -16.23 5.23
CA VAL A 215 5.06 -15.08 6.12
C VAL A 215 4.77 -13.79 5.37
N HIS A 216 5.26 -13.67 4.13
CA HIS A 216 5.04 -12.52 3.26
C HIS A 216 5.18 -12.95 1.80
N ALA A 217 4.32 -12.44 0.91
CA ALA A 217 4.48 -12.63 -0.52
C ALA A 217 3.96 -11.42 -1.30
N VAL A 218 4.66 -11.03 -2.37
CA VAL A 218 4.15 -10.11 -3.38
C VAL A 218 3.62 -10.95 -4.52
N ILE A 219 2.38 -10.68 -4.93
CA ILE A 219 1.71 -11.35 -6.03
C ILE A 219 1.37 -10.34 -7.11
N ARG A 220 1.23 -10.82 -8.34
CA ARG A 220 0.65 -10.10 -9.47
C ARG A 220 -0.63 -10.82 -9.88
N ASP A 221 -1.74 -10.09 -9.96
CA ASP A 221 -3.01 -10.65 -10.41
C ASP A 221 -3.03 -10.82 -11.96
N PRO A 222 -4.04 -11.49 -12.52
CA PRO A 222 -4.11 -11.73 -13.97
C PRO A 222 -4.20 -10.47 -14.84
N VAL A 223 -4.58 -9.33 -14.27
CA VAL A 223 -4.63 -8.04 -15.00
C VAL A 223 -3.34 -7.23 -14.84
N GLY A 224 -2.40 -7.73 -14.04
CA GLY A 224 -1.06 -7.17 -13.88
C GLY A 224 -0.87 -6.32 -12.62
N ALA A 225 -1.90 -6.12 -11.80
CA ALA A 225 -1.80 -5.34 -10.56
C ALA A 225 -1.09 -6.14 -9.46
N CYS A 226 -0.23 -5.47 -8.69
CA CYS A 226 0.55 -6.12 -7.62
C CYS A 226 0.02 -5.78 -6.24
N LEU A 227 0.01 -6.75 -5.32
CA LEU A 227 -0.27 -6.55 -3.89
C LEU A 227 0.57 -7.48 -3.01
N ALA A 228 0.65 -7.16 -1.73
CA ALA A 228 1.35 -7.98 -0.73
C ALA A 228 0.36 -8.79 0.12
N LEU A 229 0.52 -10.10 0.15
CA LEU A 229 -0.16 -11.00 1.08
C LEU A 229 0.73 -11.26 2.30
N VAL A 230 0.18 -11.11 3.50
CA VAL A 230 0.94 -11.27 4.74
C VAL A 230 0.26 -12.21 5.71
N ARG A 231 1.03 -12.79 6.63
CA ARG A 231 0.44 -13.51 7.76
C ARG A 231 -0.24 -12.53 8.74
N PRO A 232 -1.40 -12.87 9.34
CA PRO A 232 -2.04 -12.05 10.36
C PRO A 232 -1.17 -11.91 11.59
N GLY A 233 -1.24 -10.76 12.26
CA GLY A 233 -0.45 -10.48 13.47
C GLY A 233 1.01 -10.13 13.23
N LEU A 234 1.50 -10.13 11.97
CA LEU A 234 2.79 -9.53 11.65
C LEU A 234 2.65 -8.01 11.66
N ARG A 235 3.01 -7.36 12.78
CA ARG A 235 3.14 -5.90 12.83
C ARG A 235 4.32 -5.47 11.95
N ALA A 236 4.15 -4.36 11.22
CA ALA A 236 5.26 -3.63 10.65
C ALA A 236 6.00 -2.88 11.77
N GLN A 237 6.75 -3.62 12.60
CA GLN A 237 7.91 -3.16 13.37
C GLN A 237 8.46 -4.32 14.21
N GLY A 238 9.78 -4.57 14.08
CA GLY A 238 10.58 -5.29 15.07
C GLY A 238 10.77 -6.80 14.83
N SER A 239 11.47 -7.20 13.77
CA SER A 239 12.22 -8.48 13.79
C SER A 239 13.66 -8.35 13.28
N LEU A 240 14.26 -7.17 13.39
CA LEU A 240 15.72 -7.02 13.46
C LEU A 240 16.12 -7.00 14.94
N GLN A 241 15.77 -8.05 15.67
CA GLN A 241 16.71 -8.51 16.68
C GLN A 241 17.67 -9.44 15.94
N SER A 242 18.88 -8.92 15.81
CA SER A 242 20.12 -9.67 15.67
C SER A 242 19.98 -11.11 16.16
N ARG A 243 20.48 -12.06 15.35
CA ARG A 243 21.16 -13.24 15.89
C ARG A 243 22.00 -13.90 14.80
N LEU A 244 23.30 -13.63 14.97
CA LEU A 244 24.51 -14.33 14.52
C LEU A 244 24.91 -14.16 13.05
#